data_AF-A0A2M7R0H4-F1
#
_entry.id   AF-A0A2M7R0H4-F1
#
_cell.length_a   1.000
_cell.length_b   1.000
_cell.length_c   1.000
_cell.angle_alpha   90.00
_cell.angle_beta   90.00
_cell.angle_gamma   90.00
#
_symmetry.space_group_name_H-M   'P 1'
#
loop_
_entity.id
_entity.type
_entity.pdbx_description
1 polymer ?
#
loop_
_entity_poly.entity_id
_entity_poly.type
_entity_poly.pdbx_seq_one_letter_code
_entity_poly.pdbx_strand_id
1 'polypeptide(L)'
;MHSKQAKSIEHRTKIFTPSLTLPPRGGGMGGGGLCSVFFFMLFVTLLLFFAFCPSLFAGIKDRVVAFVGNDAITLSELEKTFTDTLRITPNVTKDEVLNTMVNRLLLLREAKKIKLEAPSEDELLREYIELKIKAFIRIKEDELTDFYEKHLSDFQGKEFESVRDEIESYLTEKELNQRLKLHINELREKACIKIQLNRDLQK
;
A
#
# COMPACT_ATOMS: atom_id res chain seq x y z
N MET A 1 16.16 -52.42 -12.52
CA MET A 1 17.56 -52.87 -12.39
C MET A 1 18.39 -51.70 -11.90
N HIS A 2 19.06 -51.91 -10.76
CA HIS A 2 20.05 -51.05 -10.10
C HIS A 2 19.57 -49.69 -9.56
N SER A 3 19.90 -49.20 -8.36
CA SER A 3 20.57 -49.68 -7.14
C SER A 3 21.36 -48.48 -6.60
N LYS A 4 21.01 -48.02 -5.38
CA LYS A 4 21.93 -47.51 -4.34
C LYS A 4 22.79 -46.26 -4.70
N GLN A 5 23.07 -45.29 -3.84
CA GLN A 5 23.37 -45.33 -2.42
C GLN A 5 23.04 -43.98 -1.77
N ALA A 6 22.45 -44.07 -0.58
CA ALA A 6 22.49 -43.03 0.42
C ALA A 6 23.92 -42.89 0.96
N LYS A 7 24.42 -41.65 1.10
CA LYS A 7 25.68 -41.36 1.78
C LYS A 7 25.38 -40.55 3.04
N SER A 8 25.34 -41.28 4.14
CA SER A 8 25.36 -40.80 5.51
C SER A 8 26.61 -39.97 5.76
N ILE A 9 26.47 -38.74 6.27
CA ILE A 9 27.56 -37.95 6.84
C ILE A 9 27.12 -37.49 8.23
N GLU A 10 27.70 -38.16 9.20
CA GLU A 10 27.56 -38.06 10.64
C GLU A 10 28.40 -36.90 11.17
N HIS A 11 27.77 -35.78 11.57
CA HIS A 11 28.47 -34.70 12.26
C HIS A 11 28.42 -34.91 13.77
N ARG A 12 29.56 -35.37 14.31
CA ARG A 12 29.90 -35.48 15.74
C ARG A 12 29.56 -34.20 16.51
N THR A 13 28.60 -34.29 17.41
CA THR A 13 28.42 -33.40 18.55
C THR A 13 29.45 -33.73 19.62
N LYS A 14 30.48 -32.89 19.76
CA LYS A 14 31.40 -32.96 20.91
C LYS A 14 30.71 -32.34 22.12
N ILE A 15 30.25 -33.20 23.02
CA ILE A 15 29.78 -32.85 24.35
C ILE A 15 31.01 -32.36 25.14
N PHE A 16 31.05 -31.07 25.45
CA PHE A 16 32.04 -30.47 26.33
C PHE A 16 31.50 -30.54 27.75
N THR A 17 31.98 -31.52 28.52
CA THR A 17 31.79 -31.61 29.98
C THR A 17 32.93 -30.87 30.67
N PRO A 18 32.71 -29.72 31.34
CA PRO A 18 33.70 -29.16 32.24
C PRO A 18 33.68 -29.94 33.56
N SER A 19 34.81 -30.60 33.82
CA SER A 19 35.15 -31.26 35.08
C SER A 19 35.12 -30.25 36.25
N LEU A 20 34.23 -30.50 37.22
CA LEU A 20 34.22 -29.80 38.51
C LEU A 20 35.43 -30.23 39.35
N THR A 21 36.49 -29.43 39.33
CA THR A 21 37.55 -29.49 40.34
C THR A 21 37.23 -28.52 41.47
N LEU A 22 36.92 -29.07 42.65
CA LEU A 22 36.76 -28.32 43.89
C LEU A 22 38.12 -27.83 44.42
N PRO A 23 38.30 -26.53 44.71
CA PRO A 23 39.47 -26.04 45.43
C PRO A 23 39.33 -26.25 46.96
N PRO A 24 40.45 -26.27 47.70
CA PRO A 24 40.49 -26.62 49.10
C PRO A 24 39.91 -25.54 50.02
N ARG A 25 39.42 -26.05 51.16
CA ARG A 25 38.89 -25.36 52.32
C ARG A 25 40.00 -24.56 53.01
N GLY A 26 40.03 -23.25 52.77
CA GLY A 26 40.88 -22.28 53.48
C GLY A 26 40.03 -21.34 54.33
N GLY A 27 40.26 -21.36 55.64
CA GLY A 27 39.68 -20.41 56.59
C GLY A 27 40.42 -19.06 56.62
N GLY A 28 39.75 -18.05 57.16
CA GLY A 28 40.25 -16.67 57.36
C GLY A 28 39.14 -15.67 57.02
N MET A 29 38.23 -15.32 57.92
CA MET A 29 38.40 -14.37 59.03
C MET A 29 38.58 -12.92 58.55
N GLY A 30 37.51 -12.11 58.71
CA GLY A 30 37.59 -10.69 59.03
C GLY A 30 37.64 -9.70 57.86
N GLY A 31 36.62 -8.82 57.81
CA GLY A 31 36.78 -7.45 57.31
C GLY A 31 36.20 -7.17 55.92
N GLY A 32 35.10 -6.42 55.87
CA GLY A 32 34.62 -5.80 54.62
C GLY A 32 33.10 -5.69 54.47
N GLY A 33 32.36 -5.35 55.52
CA GLY A 33 30.90 -5.17 55.49
C GLY A 33 30.39 -4.09 54.52
N LEU A 34 31.28 -3.34 53.86
CA LEU A 34 30.92 -2.31 52.87
C LEU A 34 30.80 -2.87 51.44
N CYS A 35 31.59 -3.88 51.05
CA CYS A 35 31.61 -4.35 49.64
C CYS A 35 30.37 -5.20 49.27
N SER A 36 29.85 -5.99 50.22
CA SER A 36 28.63 -6.80 50.05
C SER A 36 27.39 -5.93 49.82
N VAL A 37 27.32 -4.77 50.48
CA VAL A 37 26.19 -3.83 50.34
C VAL A 37 26.22 -3.16 48.97
N PHE A 38 27.39 -2.86 48.41
CA PHE A 38 27.50 -2.30 47.05
C PHE A 38 27.03 -3.28 45.97
N PHE A 39 27.40 -4.56 46.07
CA PHE A 39 26.91 -5.58 45.14
C PHE A 39 25.39 -5.80 45.27
N PHE A 40 24.86 -5.77 46.49
CA PHE A 40 23.43 -5.89 46.73
C PHE A 40 22.66 -4.68 46.18
N MET A 41 23.17 -3.47 46.39
CA MET A 41 22.58 -2.24 45.83
C MET A 41 22.64 -2.20 44.30
N LEU A 42 23.71 -2.70 43.69
CA LEU A 42 23.85 -2.81 42.24
C LEU A 42 22.89 -3.86 41.65
N PHE A 43 22.69 -4.97 42.37
CA PHE A 43 21.71 -5.99 41.99
C PHE A 43 20.27 -5.50 42.14
N VAL A 44 19.96 -4.75 43.20
CA VAL A 44 18.64 -4.13 43.41
C VAL A 44 18.36 -3.04 42.38
N THR A 45 19.35 -2.22 42.03
CA THR A 45 19.19 -1.21 40.96
C THR A 45 19.03 -1.86 39.59
N LEU A 46 19.73 -2.97 39.30
CA LEU A 46 19.53 -3.74 38.06
C LEU A 46 18.14 -4.38 38.00
N LEU A 47 17.64 -4.94 39.12
CA LEU A 47 16.28 -5.48 39.22
C LEU A 47 15.21 -4.41 39.07
N LEU A 48 15.41 -3.22 39.65
CA LEU A 48 14.54 -2.07 39.43
C LEU A 48 14.56 -1.63 37.96
N PHE A 49 15.74 -1.62 37.31
CA PHE A 49 15.86 -1.27 35.90
C PHE A 49 15.11 -2.24 34.97
N PHE A 50 15.14 -3.54 35.28
CA PHE A 50 14.36 -4.56 34.57
C PHE A 50 12.85 -4.51 34.88
N ALA A 51 12.47 -4.15 36.11
CA ALA A 51 11.05 -3.97 36.49
C ALA A 51 10.41 -2.74 35.85
N PHE A 52 11.21 -1.74 35.49
CA PHE A 52 10.79 -0.55 34.74
C PHE A 52 10.96 -0.68 33.23
N CYS A 53 11.29 -1.86 32.68
CA CYS A 53 11.24 -2.04 31.23
C CYS A 53 9.78 -1.88 30.75
N PRO A 54 9.42 -0.81 30.04
CA PRO A 54 8.12 -0.75 29.40
C PRO A 54 8.08 -1.93 28.43
N SER A 55 7.09 -2.80 28.60
CA SER A 55 6.78 -3.83 27.61
C SER A 55 6.53 -3.14 26.28
N LEU A 56 7.54 -3.17 25.39
CA LEU A 56 7.43 -2.76 23.99
C LEU A 56 6.48 -3.75 23.32
N PHE A 57 5.19 -3.50 23.45
CA PHE A 57 4.18 -4.14 22.61
C PHE A 57 4.38 -3.61 21.19
N ALA A 58 5.17 -4.34 20.40
CA ALA A 58 5.15 -4.21 18.95
C ALA A 58 3.81 -4.76 18.45
N GLY A 59 2.76 -3.97 18.59
CA GLY A 59 1.45 -4.27 18.04
C GLY A 59 1.49 -4.13 16.52
N ILE A 60 1.05 -5.18 15.80
CA ILE A 60 0.79 -5.10 14.36
C ILE A 60 -0.36 -4.10 14.17
N LYS A 61 0.00 -2.85 13.86
CA LYS A 61 -0.97 -1.75 13.77
C LYS A 61 -1.61 -1.65 12.37
N ASP A 62 -1.00 -2.25 11.35
CA ASP A 62 -1.49 -2.08 9.99
C ASP A 62 -2.51 -3.16 9.63
N ARG A 63 -3.78 -2.74 9.53
CA ARG A 63 -4.91 -3.61 9.19
C ARG A 63 -5.17 -3.52 7.70
N VAL A 64 -5.58 -4.62 7.08
CA VAL A 64 -6.04 -4.60 5.68
C VAL A 64 -7.45 -4.04 5.63
N VAL A 65 -7.66 -3.00 4.82
CA VAL A 65 -8.97 -2.35 4.62
C VAL A 65 -9.68 -2.83 3.36
N ALA A 66 -8.93 -3.30 2.36
CA ALA A 66 -9.50 -3.89 1.16
C ALA A 66 -8.54 -4.88 0.50
N PHE A 67 -9.09 -5.88 -0.17
CA PHE A 67 -8.36 -6.77 -1.09
C PHE A 67 -8.87 -6.56 -2.51
N VAL A 68 -7.94 -6.49 -3.46
CA VAL A 68 -8.20 -6.44 -4.90
C VAL A 68 -7.44 -7.59 -5.54
N GLY A 69 -8.07 -8.77 -5.62
CA GLY A 69 -7.42 -10.03 -5.97
C GLY A 69 -6.32 -10.41 -4.96
N ASN A 70 -5.05 -10.25 -5.34
CA ASN A 70 -3.89 -10.63 -4.52
C ASN A 70 -3.23 -9.41 -3.84
N ASP A 71 -3.66 -8.20 -4.22
CA ASP A 71 -3.12 -6.97 -3.67
C ASP A 71 -4.00 -6.52 -2.50
N ALA A 72 -3.38 -6.13 -1.39
CA ALA A 72 -4.06 -5.67 -0.19
C ALA A 72 -3.78 -4.18 0.01
N ILE A 73 -4.83 -3.42 0.28
CA ILE A 73 -4.74 -2.01 0.67
C ILE A 73 -4.75 -1.97 2.20
N THR A 74 -3.74 -1.34 2.79
CA THR A 74 -3.64 -1.24 4.26
C THR A 74 -4.27 0.05 4.80
N LEU A 75 -4.53 0.08 6.11
CA LEU A 75 -5.11 1.25 6.78
C LEU A 75 -4.14 2.43 6.74
N SER A 76 -2.84 2.17 6.93
CA SER A 76 -1.82 3.21 6.90
C SER A 76 -1.72 3.86 5.51
N GLU A 77 -1.81 3.07 4.44
CA GLU A 77 -1.86 3.55 3.06
C GLU A 77 -3.11 4.41 2.82
N LEU A 78 -4.28 3.92 3.24
CA LEU A 78 -5.54 4.65 3.08
C LEU A 78 -5.51 6.00 3.83
N GLU A 79 -5.05 6.02 5.08
CA GLU A 79 -4.96 7.24 5.88
C GLU A 79 -3.99 8.25 5.26
N LYS A 80 -2.83 7.78 4.78
CA LYS A 80 -1.85 8.63 4.08
C LYS A 80 -2.49 9.27 2.85
N THR A 81 -3.04 8.46 1.95
CA THR A 81 -3.69 8.96 0.73
C THR A 81 -4.86 9.89 1.04
N PHE A 82 -5.64 9.60 2.08
CA PHE A 82 -6.72 10.47 2.54
C PHE A 82 -6.22 11.83 3.00
N THR A 83 -5.17 11.87 3.83
CA THR A 83 -4.59 13.16 4.29
C THR A 83 -3.98 13.96 3.14
N ASP A 84 -3.35 13.31 2.17
CA ASP A 84 -2.82 13.98 0.98
C ASP A 84 -3.96 14.54 0.11
N THR A 85 -5.06 13.80 -0.02
CA THR A 85 -6.24 14.23 -0.78
C THR A 85 -6.96 15.41 -0.14
N LEU A 86 -7.08 15.43 1.20
CA LEU A 86 -7.72 16.53 1.94
C LEU A 86 -7.04 17.89 1.74
N ARG A 87 -5.73 17.91 1.43
CA ARG A 87 -4.99 19.14 1.12
C ARG A 87 -5.46 19.78 -0.20
N ILE A 88 -5.96 18.97 -1.12
CA ILE A 88 -6.40 19.40 -2.45
C ILE A 88 -7.92 19.58 -2.47
N THR A 89 -8.66 18.68 -1.82
CA THR A 89 -10.13 18.67 -1.81
C THR A 89 -10.64 18.41 -0.39
N PRO A 90 -11.08 19.44 0.34
CA PRO A 90 -11.36 19.34 1.78
C PRO A 90 -12.67 18.61 2.14
N ASN A 91 -13.48 18.17 1.16
CA ASN A 91 -14.79 17.55 1.38
C ASN A 91 -14.88 16.08 0.92
N VAL A 92 -13.75 15.38 0.85
CA VAL A 92 -13.70 13.99 0.38
C VAL A 92 -13.88 13.03 1.55
N THR A 93 -14.58 11.91 1.34
CA THR A 93 -14.75 10.86 2.34
C THR A 93 -13.67 9.77 2.23
N LYS A 94 -13.39 9.05 3.33
CA LYS A 94 -12.44 7.91 3.29
C LYS A 94 -12.89 6.81 2.30
N ASP A 95 -14.20 6.62 2.17
CA ASP A 95 -14.79 5.64 1.25
C ASP A 95 -14.54 6.02 -0.22
N GLU A 96 -14.61 7.31 -0.56
CA GLU A 96 -14.27 7.81 -1.91
C GLU A 96 -12.79 7.63 -2.23
N VAL A 97 -11.92 7.93 -1.27
CA VAL A 97 -10.48 7.70 -1.44
C VAL A 97 -10.19 6.22 -1.62
N LEU A 98 -10.77 5.35 -0.78
CA LEU A 98 -10.60 3.91 -0.90
C LEU A 98 -11.09 3.39 -2.26
N ASN A 99 -12.25 3.85 -2.74
CA ASN A 99 -12.75 3.49 -4.07
C ASN A 99 -11.79 3.95 -5.17
N THR A 100 -11.20 5.14 -5.04
CA THR A 100 -10.21 5.65 -5.99
C THR A 100 -8.96 4.77 -5.99
N MET A 101 -8.46 4.37 -4.82
CA MET A 101 -7.33 3.45 -4.69
C MET A 101 -7.61 2.09 -5.34
N VAL A 102 -8.81 1.53 -5.11
CA VAL A 102 -9.24 0.27 -5.74
C VAL A 102 -9.28 0.40 -7.25
N ASN A 103 -9.92 1.46 -7.77
CA ASN A 103 -10.01 1.70 -9.21
C ASN A 103 -8.61 1.84 -9.85
N ARG A 104 -7.70 2.55 -9.19
CA ARG A 104 -6.31 2.69 -9.62
C ARG A 104 -5.60 1.32 -9.71
N LEU A 105 -5.76 0.48 -8.68
CA LEU A 105 -5.16 -0.86 -8.66
C LEU A 105 -5.68 -1.75 -9.79
N LEU A 106 -6.97 -1.69 -10.10
CA LEU A 106 -7.56 -2.44 -11.21
C LEU A 106 -6.94 -2.06 -12.55
N LEU A 107 -6.78 -0.76 -12.81
CA LEU A 107 -6.17 -0.26 -14.03
C LEU A 107 -4.69 -0.65 -14.13
N LEU A 108 -3.94 -0.54 -13.02
CA LEU A 108 -2.52 -0.94 -12.97
C LEU A 108 -2.32 -2.41 -13.30
N ARG A 109 -3.22 -3.28 -12.82
CA ARG A 109 -3.13 -4.73 -13.11
C ARG A 109 -3.33 -5.03 -14.58
N GLU A 110 -4.31 -4.41 -15.21
CA GLU A 110 -4.53 -4.59 -16.64
C GLU A 110 -3.41 -3.96 -17.49
N ALA A 111 -2.85 -2.82 -17.06
CA ALA A 111 -1.68 -2.23 -17.71
C ALA A 111 -0.46 -3.17 -17.66
N LYS A 112 -0.18 -3.75 -16.49
CA LYS A 112 0.90 -4.74 -16.31
C LYS A 112 0.67 -6.02 -17.14
N LYS A 113 -0.58 -6.44 -17.32
CA LYS A 113 -0.95 -7.63 -18.10
C LYS A 113 -0.64 -7.49 -19.59
N ILE A 114 -0.73 -6.29 -20.14
CA ILE A 114 -0.36 -6.01 -21.54
C ILE A 114 1.13 -5.66 -21.71
N LYS A 115 1.95 -5.84 -20.65
CA LYS A 115 3.40 -5.62 -20.63
C LYS A 115 3.83 -4.20 -21.02
N LEU A 116 3.05 -3.20 -20.62
CA LEU A 116 3.53 -1.82 -20.66
C LEU A 116 4.61 -1.61 -19.59
N GLU A 117 5.68 -0.91 -19.96
CA GLU A 117 6.80 -0.56 -19.07
C GLU A 117 6.93 0.96 -19.04
N ALA A 118 6.72 1.55 -17.87
CA ALA A 118 6.90 2.98 -17.66
C ALA A 118 7.73 3.23 -16.39
N PRO A 119 8.43 4.38 -16.29
CA PRO A 119 9.24 4.73 -15.13
C PRO A 119 8.43 4.83 -13.83
N SER A 120 7.16 5.24 -13.94
CA SER A 120 6.26 5.42 -12.81
C SER A 120 4.90 4.77 -13.05
N GLU A 121 4.19 4.46 -11.96
CA GLU A 121 2.81 3.94 -12.03
C GLU A 121 1.84 4.93 -12.68
N ASP A 122 2.06 6.24 -12.49
CA ASP A 122 1.21 7.28 -13.07
C ASP A 122 1.37 7.37 -14.59
N GLU A 123 2.61 7.27 -15.09
CA GLU A 123 2.88 7.21 -16.53
C GLU A 123 2.32 5.92 -17.13
N LEU A 124 2.49 4.79 -16.44
CA LEU A 124 1.93 3.50 -16.87
C LEU A 124 0.41 3.56 -17.05
N LEU A 125 -0.29 4.18 -16.10
CA LEU A 125 -1.74 4.39 -16.18
C LEU A 125 -2.13 5.31 -17.32
N ARG A 126 -1.39 6.42 -17.51
CA ARG A 126 -1.65 7.36 -18.60
C ARG A 126 -1.52 6.68 -19.96
N GLU A 127 -0.43 5.97 -20.18
CA GLU A 127 -0.17 5.25 -21.43
C GLU A 127 -1.23 4.16 -21.67
N TYR A 128 -1.61 3.43 -20.62
CA TYR A 128 -2.71 2.46 -20.69
C TYR A 128 -4.03 3.10 -21.15
N ILE A 129 -4.43 4.22 -20.54
CA ILE A 129 -5.67 4.93 -20.88
C ILE A 129 -5.60 5.45 -22.33
N GLU A 130 -4.45 6.00 -22.73
CA GLU A 130 -4.23 6.50 -24.08
C GLU A 130 -4.39 5.39 -25.13
N LEU A 131 -3.74 4.25 -24.93
CA LEU A 131 -3.74 3.15 -25.89
C LEU A 131 -5.04 2.35 -25.90
N LYS A 132 -5.63 2.09 -24.73
CA LYS A 132 -6.80 1.19 -24.61
C LYS A 132 -8.13 1.90 -24.74
N ILE A 133 -8.21 3.19 -24.42
CA ILE A 133 -9.48 3.91 -24.34
C ILE A 133 -9.46 5.07 -25.33
N LYS A 134 -8.50 5.99 -25.19
CA LYS A 134 -8.44 7.22 -25.99
C LYS A 134 -8.26 6.94 -27.48
N ALA A 135 -7.44 5.94 -27.84
CA ALA A 135 -7.19 5.57 -29.24
C ALA A 135 -8.45 5.17 -30.04
N PHE A 136 -9.54 4.79 -29.36
CA PHE A 136 -10.81 4.40 -29.99
C PHE A 136 -11.83 5.53 -30.05
N ILE A 137 -11.52 6.71 -29.52
CA ILE A 137 -12.42 7.87 -29.53
C ILE A 137 -12.18 8.65 -30.81
N ARG A 138 -13.25 8.90 -31.56
CA ARG A 138 -13.24 9.71 -32.78
C ARG A 138 -14.50 10.56 -32.75
N ILE A 139 -14.31 11.87 -32.68
CA ILE A 139 -15.41 12.84 -32.76
C ILE A 139 -15.62 13.18 -34.24
N LYS A 140 -16.86 13.10 -34.70
CA LYS A 140 -17.21 13.45 -36.08
C LYS A 140 -17.51 14.94 -36.18
N GLU A 141 -17.35 15.51 -37.36
CA GLU A 141 -17.69 16.92 -37.61
C GLU A 141 -19.14 17.23 -37.27
N ASP A 142 -20.07 16.34 -37.67
CA ASP A 142 -21.49 16.49 -37.38
C ASP A 142 -21.76 16.62 -35.87
N GLU A 143 -20.99 15.93 -35.02
CA GLU A 143 -21.13 16.00 -33.56
C GLU A 143 -20.62 17.34 -32.99
N LEU A 144 -19.58 17.92 -33.60
CA LEU A 144 -19.05 19.23 -33.23
C LEU A 144 -20.06 20.34 -33.56
N THR A 145 -20.60 20.31 -34.79
CA THR A 145 -21.61 21.28 -35.23
C THR A 145 -22.88 21.17 -34.38
N ASP A 146 -23.37 19.95 -34.16
CA ASP A 146 -24.52 19.67 -33.29
C ASP A 146 -24.33 20.23 -31.86
N PHE A 147 -23.13 20.05 -31.30
CA PHE A 147 -22.83 20.53 -29.95
C PHE A 147 -22.81 22.06 -29.89
N TYR A 148 -22.16 22.70 -30.87
CA TYR A 148 -22.09 24.14 -30.99
C TYR A 148 -23.48 24.77 -31.12
N GLU A 149 -24.32 24.25 -32.02
CA GLU A 149 -25.69 24.75 -32.23
C GLU A 149 -26.56 24.62 -30.98
N LYS A 150 -26.42 23.51 -30.24
CA LYS A 150 -27.16 23.28 -28.99
C LYS A 150 -26.71 24.18 -27.83
N HIS A 151 -25.48 24.72 -27.89
CA HIS A 151 -24.88 25.54 -26.83
C HIS A 151 -24.45 26.94 -27.31
N LEU A 152 -25.10 27.48 -28.36
CA LEU A 152 -24.81 28.80 -28.91
C LEU A 152 -24.74 29.92 -27.85
N SER A 153 -25.56 29.83 -26.80
CA SER A 153 -25.57 30.78 -25.67
C SER A 153 -24.25 30.81 -24.91
N ASP A 154 -23.57 29.67 -24.81
CA ASP A 154 -22.39 29.49 -23.96
C ASP A 154 -21.14 30.06 -24.63
N PHE A 155 -21.17 30.15 -25.97
CA PHE A 155 -20.07 30.67 -26.78
C PHE A 155 -20.15 32.18 -27.05
N GLN A 156 -21.14 32.88 -26.51
CA GLN A 156 -21.28 34.35 -26.57
C GLN A 156 -21.17 34.94 -28.00
N GLY A 157 -21.59 34.17 -29.02
CA GLY A 157 -21.53 34.59 -30.42
C GLY A 157 -20.16 34.47 -31.09
N LYS A 158 -19.18 33.77 -30.48
CA LYS A 158 -17.93 33.38 -31.16
C LYS A 158 -18.24 32.47 -32.35
N GLU A 159 -17.48 32.60 -33.44
CA GLU A 159 -17.65 31.76 -34.63
C GLU A 159 -17.23 30.31 -34.37
N PHE A 160 -17.88 29.35 -35.04
CA PHE A 160 -17.63 27.92 -34.88
C PHE A 160 -16.14 27.56 -35.04
N GLU A 161 -15.49 28.06 -36.09
CA GLU A 161 -14.06 27.80 -36.35
C GLU A 161 -13.15 28.22 -35.20
N SER A 162 -13.52 29.26 -34.45
CA SER A 162 -12.71 29.75 -33.33
C SER A 162 -12.82 28.89 -32.07
N VAL A 163 -13.90 28.11 -31.94
CA VAL A 163 -14.19 27.27 -30.76
C VAL A 163 -14.17 25.77 -31.10
N ARG A 164 -13.96 25.40 -32.36
CA ARG A 164 -14.00 24.02 -32.84
C ARG A 164 -13.06 23.10 -32.06
N ASP A 165 -11.80 23.50 -31.90
CA ASP A 165 -10.80 22.72 -31.15
C ASP A 165 -11.16 22.59 -29.66
N GLU A 166 -11.75 23.64 -29.06
CA GLU A 166 -12.20 23.62 -27.66
C GLU A 166 -13.36 22.63 -27.49
N ILE A 167 -14.31 22.63 -28.44
CA ILE A 167 -15.45 21.69 -28.46
C ILE A 167 -14.95 20.26 -28.68
N GLU A 168 -14.05 20.04 -29.62
CA GLU A 168 -13.48 18.72 -29.89
C GLU A 168 -12.76 18.16 -28.66
N SER A 169 -11.94 18.99 -28.02
CA SER A 169 -11.25 18.63 -26.78
C SER A 169 -12.24 18.26 -25.67
N TYR A 170 -13.27 19.08 -25.47
CA TYR A 170 -14.31 18.84 -24.47
C TYR A 170 -15.08 17.55 -24.73
N LEU A 171 -15.54 17.32 -25.97
CA LEU A 171 -16.29 16.12 -26.34
C LEU A 171 -15.41 14.87 -26.22
N THR A 172 -14.15 14.97 -26.62
CA THR A 172 -13.17 13.88 -26.47
C THR A 172 -12.96 13.53 -25.01
N GLU A 173 -12.77 14.53 -24.13
CA GLU A 173 -12.59 14.32 -22.70
C GLU A 173 -13.86 13.74 -22.04
N LYS A 174 -15.04 14.24 -22.44
CA LYS A 174 -16.33 13.74 -21.97
C LYS A 174 -16.52 12.26 -22.33
N GLU A 175 -16.30 11.90 -23.59
CA GLU A 175 -16.39 10.52 -24.07
C GLU A 175 -15.34 9.62 -23.40
N LEU A 176 -14.12 10.13 -23.21
CA LEU A 176 -13.04 9.42 -22.51
C LEU A 176 -13.44 9.08 -21.08
N ASN A 177 -13.97 10.06 -20.34
CA ASN A 177 -14.42 9.85 -18.96
C ASN A 177 -15.57 8.84 -18.87
N GLN A 178 -16.50 8.86 -19.83
CA GLN A 178 -17.58 7.88 -19.90
C GLN A 178 -17.06 6.47 -20.15
N ARG A 179 -16.21 6.29 -21.16
CA ARG A 179 -15.61 4.98 -21.48
C ARG A 179 -14.71 4.48 -20.37
N LEU A 180 -13.94 5.35 -19.73
CA LEU A 180 -13.11 4.99 -18.59
C LEU A 180 -13.96 4.48 -17.42
N LYS A 181 -15.08 5.14 -17.12
CA LYS A 181 -16.01 4.70 -16.08
C LYS A 181 -16.60 3.31 -16.40
N LEU A 182 -17.04 3.10 -17.63
CA LEU A 182 -17.55 1.80 -18.08
C LEU A 182 -16.47 0.72 -17.98
N HIS A 183 -15.26 1.00 -18.46
CA HIS A 183 -14.13 0.09 -18.39
C HIS A 183 -13.79 -0.29 -16.95
N ILE A 184 -13.71 0.68 -16.04
CA ILE A 184 -13.48 0.41 -14.61
C ILE A 184 -14.59 -0.48 -14.03
N ASN A 185 -15.85 -0.23 -14.38
CA ASN A 185 -16.97 -1.07 -13.91
C ASN A 185 -16.81 -2.52 -14.40
N GLU A 186 -16.47 -2.73 -15.68
CA GLU A 186 -16.18 -4.06 -16.20
C GLU A 186 -15.02 -4.75 -15.46
N LEU A 187 -13.97 -3.99 -15.11
CA LEU A 187 -12.86 -4.52 -14.32
C LEU A 187 -13.29 -4.88 -12.90
N ARG A 188 -14.18 -4.09 -12.29
CA ARG A 188 -14.74 -4.37 -10.97
C ARG A 188 -15.59 -5.65 -10.96
N GLU A 189 -16.36 -5.89 -12.02
CA GLU A 189 -17.16 -7.10 -12.16
C GLU A 189 -16.30 -8.37 -12.33
N LYS A 190 -15.16 -8.24 -13.03
CA LYS A 190 -14.22 -9.35 -13.26
C LYS A 190 -13.29 -9.61 -12.07
N ALA A 191 -13.09 -8.61 -11.20
CA ALA A 191 -12.14 -8.70 -10.10
C ALA A 191 -12.78 -9.17 -8.79
N CYS A 192 -12.04 -9.97 -8.02
CA CYS A 192 -12.41 -10.29 -6.64
C CYS A 192 -12.06 -9.11 -5.73
N ILE A 193 -13.06 -8.32 -5.33
CA ILE A 193 -12.90 -7.16 -4.45
C ILE A 193 -13.58 -7.45 -3.11
N LYS A 194 -12.83 -7.35 -2.02
CA LYS A 194 -13.34 -7.53 -0.66
C LYS A 194 -12.96 -6.34 0.21
N ILE A 195 -13.95 -5.53 0.58
CA ILE A 195 -13.76 -4.36 1.46
C ILE A 195 -14.05 -4.78 2.90
N GLN A 196 -13.15 -4.43 3.82
CA GLN A 196 -13.18 -4.77 5.24
C GLN A 196 -13.14 -3.53 6.14
N LEU A 197 -13.48 -2.36 5.60
CA LEU A 197 -13.49 -1.13 6.37
C LEU A 197 -14.62 -1.17 7.41
N ASN A 198 -14.27 -1.31 8.69
CA ASN A 198 -15.23 -1.20 9.79
C ASN A 198 -15.72 0.25 9.91
N ARG A 199 -17.04 0.44 9.90
CA ARG A 199 -17.69 1.77 10.03
C ARG A 199 -17.43 2.45 11.38
N ASP A 200 -16.87 1.74 12.34
CA ASP A 200 -16.56 2.25 13.68
C ASP A 200 -15.43 3.30 13.70
N LEU A 201 -14.72 3.50 12.58
CA LEU A 201 -13.66 4.51 12.42
C LEU A 201 -14.15 5.83 11.80
N GLN A 202 -15.47 6.02 11.70
CA GLN A 202 -16.12 7.25 11.20
C GLN A 202 -16.50 8.25 12.32
N LYS A 203 -16.03 8.05 13.55
CA LYS A 203 -16.31 8.93 14.69
C LYS A 203 -15.12 9.83 15.04
#